data_AF-A0A1F5Z5D1-F1
#
_entry.id   AF-A0A1F5Z5D1-F1
#
_cell.length_a   1.000
_cell.length_b   1.000
_cell.length_c   1.000
_cell.angle_alpha   90.00
_cell.angle_beta   90.00
_cell.angle_gamma   90.00
#
_symmetry.space_group_name_H-M   'P 1'
#
loop_
_entity.id
_entity.type
_entity.pdbx_description
1 polymer ?
#
loop_
_entity_poly.entity_id
_entity_poly.type
_entity_poly.pdbx_seq_one_letter_code
_entity_poly.pdbx_strand_id
1 'polypeptide(L)' 'MNESKEVIAMQKLYRISCEPECGFAVQSHDREETKDFAASHLADKHDMEITDKELEEKISEVDEE' A
#
# COMPACT_ATOMS: atom_id res chain seq x y z
N MET A 1 36.47 -10.88 -1.81
CA MET A 1 35.16 -10.46 -2.37
C MET A 1 34.14 -11.10 -1.45
N ASN A 2 33.74 -10.41 -0.39
CA ASN A 2 33.08 -11.04 0.74
C ASN A 2 31.59 -10.74 0.70
N GLU A 3 30.85 -11.76 0.25
CA GLU A 3 29.54 -12.17 0.77
C GLU A 3 28.55 -11.02 0.96
N SER A 4 27.76 -10.77 -0.10
CA SER A 4 26.49 -10.07 -0.04
C SER A 4 25.62 -10.70 1.03
N LYS A 5 25.70 -10.14 2.24
CA LYS A 5 24.87 -10.50 3.37
C LYS A 5 23.47 -10.01 3.01
N GLU A 6 22.69 -10.87 2.38
CA GLU A 6 21.27 -10.67 2.10
C GLU A 6 20.59 -10.37 3.43
N VAL A 7 20.38 -9.08 3.67
CA VAL A 7 19.49 -8.59 4.71
C VAL A 7 18.10 -8.97 4.26
N ILE A 8 17.65 -10.16 4.65
CA ILE A 8 16.22 -10.48 4.72
C ILE A 8 15.68 -9.62 5.87
N ALA A 9 15.56 -8.32 5.62
CA ALA A 9 14.62 -7.51 6.36
C ALA A 9 13.26 -8.09 5.96
N MET A 10 12.49 -8.61 6.92
CA MET A 10 11.06 -8.85 6.73
C MET A 10 10.47 -7.50 6.31
N GLN A 11 10.40 -7.24 5.01
CA GLN A 11 9.87 -6.01 4.48
C GLN A 11 8.37 -6.14 4.67
N LYS A 12 7.84 -5.37 5.62
CA LYS A 12 6.40 -5.30 5.87
C LYS A 12 5.71 -4.95 4.56
N LEU A 13 4.73 -5.74 4.19
CA LEU A 13 3.98 -5.56 2.97
C LEU A 13 2.68 -4.85 3.34
N TYR A 14 2.48 -3.68 2.77
CA TYR A 14 1.32 -2.85 3.02
C TYR A 14 0.34 -3.00 1.87
N ARG A 15 -0.93 -3.21 2.20
CA ARG A 15 -2.01 -3.36 1.21
C ARG A 15 -3.15 -2.40 1.50
N ILE A 16 -3.64 -1.73 0.47
CA ILE A 16 -4.91 -0.98 0.49
C ILE A 16 -5.78 -1.54 -0.63
N SER A 17 -7.01 -1.90 -0.30
CA SER A 17 -8.00 -2.37 -1.27
C SER A 17 -9.18 -1.39 -1.31
N CYS A 18 -9.58 -1.01 -2.52
CA CYS A 18 -10.77 -0.21 -2.77
C CYS A 18 -12.03 -1.09 -2.65
N GLU A 19 -13.20 -0.48 -2.78
CA GLU A 19 -14.50 -1.17 -2.73
C GLU A 19 -14.53 -2.35 -3.74
N PRO A 20 -15.23 -3.45 -3.42
CA PRO A 20 -15.27 -4.65 -4.27
C PRO A 20 -15.89 -4.38 -5.66
N GLU A 21 -16.72 -3.35 -5.79
CA GLU A 21 -17.27 -2.90 -7.08
C GLU A 21 -16.22 -2.22 -7.98
N CYS A 22 -15.20 -1.61 -7.38
CA CYS A 22 -14.07 -1.02 -8.10
C CYS A 22 -13.03 -2.09 -8.46
N GLY A 23 -12.75 -3.00 -7.53
CA GLY A 23 -11.77 -4.08 -7.72
C GLY A 23 -10.31 -3.63 -7.74
N PHE A 24 -10.03 -2.35 -7.48
CA PHE A 24 -8.68 -1.84 -7.34
C PHE A 24 -8.07 -2.26 -6.01
N ALA A 25 -6.82 -2.75 -6.05
CA ALA A 25 -6.01 -2.97 -4.86
C ALA A 25 -4.56 -2.62 -5.18
N VAL A 26 -3.88 -2.00 -4.22
CA VAL A 26 -2.46 -1.68 -4.28
C VAL A 26 -1.75 -2.33 -3.11
N GLN A 27 -0.56 -2.85 -3.37
CA GLN A 27 0.28 -3.50 -2.37
C GLN A 27 1.75 -3.19 -2.64
N SER A 28 2.47 -2.74 -1.63
CA SER A 28 3.90 -2.41 -1.73
C SER A 28 4.60 -2.57 -0.38
N HIS A 29 5.92 -2.73 -0.39
CA HIS A 29 6.75 -2.66 0.81
C HIS A 29 6.94 -1.22 1.32
N ASP A 30 6.60 -0.24 0.48
CA ASP A 30 6.62 1.17 0.85
C ASP A 30 5.21 1.65 1.24
N ARG A 31 5.10 2.14 2.47
CA ARG A 31 3.84 2.59 3.06
C ARG A 31 3.35 3.89 2.43
N GLU A 32 4.24 4.82 2.14
CA GLU A 32 3.87 6.12 1.59
C GLU A 32 3.44 5.97 0.13
N GLU A 33 4.16 5.18 -0.67
CA GLU A 33 3.76 4.87 -2.04
C GLU A 33 2.40 4.16 -2.09
N THR A 34 2.17 3.19 -1.21
CA THR A 34 0.87 2.50 -1.15
C THR A 34 -0.28 3.47 -0.92
N LYS A 35 -0.09 4.48 -0.05
CA LYS A 35 -1.09 5.53 0.21
C LYS A 35 -1.23 6.46 -0.98
N ASP A 36 -0.13 6.90 -1.59
CA ASP A 36 -0.16 7.82 -2.74
C ASP A 36 -0.92 7.21 -3.93
N PHE A 37 -0.66 5.94 -4.24
CA PHE A 37 -1.41 5.20 -5.26
C PHE A 37 -2.89 5.08 -4.94
N ALA A 38 -3.25 4.81 -3.68
CA ALA A 38 -4.64 4.73 -3.26
C ALA A 38 -5.34 6.10 -3.31
N ALA A 39 -4.67 7.18 -2.90
CA ALA A 39 -5.18 8.55 -2.97
C ALA A 39 -5.40 8.98 -4.42
N SER A 40 -4.40 8.76 -5.28
CA SER A 40 -4.45 9.07 -6.70
C SER A 40 -5.58 8.30 -7.39
N HIS A 41 -5.77 7.03 -7.05
CA HIS A 41 -6.87 6.23 -7.56
C HIS A 41 -8.25 6.80 -7.17
N LEU A 42 -8.44 7.19 -5.89
CA LEU A 42 -9.70 7.77 -5.43
C LEU A 42 -9.99 9.13 -6.07
N ALA A 43 -8.97 9.97 -6.24
CA ALA A 43 -9.11 11.26 -6.92
C ALA A 43 -9.46 11.08 -8.41
N ASP A 44 -8.82 10.16 -9.13
CA ASP A 44 -9.02 9.98 -10.57
C ASP A 44 -10.27 9.14 -10.94
N LYS A 45 -10.59 8.11 -10.15
CA LYS A 45 -11.66 7.15 -10.46
C LYS A 45 -12.96 7.41 -9.71
N HIS A 46 -12.88 8.02 -8.53
CA HIS A 46 -14.04 8.25 -7.68
C HIS A 46 -14.34 9.73 -7.46
N ASP A 47 -13.53 10.65 -8.02
CA ASP A 47 -13.60 12.11 -7.77
C ASP A 47 -13.65 12.42 -6.26
N MET A 48 -12.97 11.58 -5.47
CA MET A 48 -13.03 11.58 -4.02
C MET A 48 -11.68 12.00 -3.44
N GLU A 49 -11.69 13.10 -2.68
CA GLU A 49 -10.54 13.50 -1.88
C GLU A 49 -10.56 12.75 -0.54
N ILE A 50 -9.50 11.98 -0.29
CA ILE A 50 -9.28 11.27 0.97
C ILE A 50 -8.07 11.87 1.69
N THR A 51 -8.12 11.93 3.02
CA THR A 51 -6.96 12.39 3.79
C THR A 51 -5.99 11.24 4.04
N ASP A 52 -4.71 11.59 4.24
CA ASP A 52 -3.68 10.59 4.56
C ASP A 52 -4.07 9.73 5.77
N LYS A 53 -4.67 10.36 6.79
CA LYS A 53 -5.14 9.67 8.01
C LYS A 53 -6.20 8.60 7.70
N GLU A 54 -7.15 8.89 6.82
CA GLU A 54 -8.19 7.94 6.41
C GLU A 54 -7.59 6.76 5.62
N LEU A 55 -6.55 7.00 4.82
CA LEU A 55 -5.78 5.96 4.14
C LEU A 55 -4.94 5.12 5.11
N GLU A 56 -4.39 5.74 6.16
CA GLU A 56 -3.69 5.02 7.23
C GLU A 56 -4.61 4.05 7.97
N GLU A 57 -5.90 4.36 8.14
CA GLU A 57 -6.87 3.45 8.75
C GLU A 57 -7.30 2.30 7.82
N LYS A 58 -7.11 2.47 6.50
CA LYS A 58 -7.42 1.45 5.48
C LYS A 58 -6.25 0.53 5.15
N ILE A 59 -5.04 0.85 5.60
CA ILE A 59 -3.85 0.06 5.32
C ILE A 59 -3.87 -1.23 6.13
N SER A 60 -3.62 -2.35 5.46
CA SER A 60 -3.47 -3.66 6.07
C SER A 60 -2.03 -4.11 5.92
N GLU A 61 -1.36 -4.41 7.03
CA GLU A 61 -0.07 -5.10 7.02
C GLU A 61 -0.32 -6.58 6.75
N VAL A 62 0.27 -7.09 5.67
CA VAL A 62 0.28 -8.50 5.32
C VAL A 62 1.68 -9.05 5.60
N ASP A 63 1.77 -10.09 6.43
CA ASP A 63 2.99 -10.88 6.58
C ASP A 63 2.96 -11.96 5.49
N GLU A 64 4.06 -12.10 4.74
CA GLU A 64 4.26 -13.24 3.84
C GLU A 64 4.64 -14.46 4.70
N GLU A 65 3.64 -15.24 5.13
CA GLU A 65 3.83 -16.55 5.79
C GLU A 65 4.40 -17.62 4.85
#